data_AF-A0A2D4LRZ8-F1
#
_entry.id   AF-A0A2D4LRZ8-F1
#
_cell.length_a   1.000
_cell.length_b   1.000
_cell.length_c   1.000
_cell.angle_alpha   90.00
_cell.angle_beta   90.00
_cell.angle_gamma   90.00
#
_symmetry.space_group_name_H-M   'P 1'
#
loop_
_entity.id
_entity.type
_entity.pdbx_description
1 polymer ?
#
loop_
_entity_poly.entity_id
_entity_poly.type
_entity_poly.pdbx_seq_one_letter_code
_entity_poly.pdbx_strand_id
1 'polypeptide(L)'
;KKQVEKNAKNSIVTLKLCSKTRWAGVVISFESLLKNKEALQETVIVVDLKVPRSVRNTVLDQDVFWIQLQNSLKILKPIAAAITASESDSALLSEIPYLMTKIKTTVFENLSIS
;
A
#
# COMPACT_ATOMS: atom_id res chain seq x y z
N LYS A 1 -24.68 -10.40 -18.25
CA LYS A 1 -24.04 -9.09 -18.49
C LYS A 1 -22.55 -9.32 -18.67
N LYS A 2 -21.99 -9.09 -19.86
CA LYS A 2 -20.54 -9.23 -20.10
C LYS A 2 -19.83 -8.10 -19.34
N GLN A 3 -18.87 -8.44 -18.49
CA GLN A 3 -17.96 -7.48 -17.89
C GLN A 3 -17.06 -6.97 -19.03
N VAL A 4 -17.28 -5.73 -19.45
CA VAL A 4 -16.45 -5.10 -20.48
C VAL A 4 -15.20 -4.60 -19.79
N GLU A 5 -14.05 -5.18 -20.13
CA GLU A 5 -12.74 -4.69 -19.71
C GLU A 5 -12.50 -3.31 -20.31
N LYS A 6 -12.89 -2.26 -19.56
CA LYS A 6 -12.30 -0.94 -19.73
C LYS A 6 -11.00 -0.94 -18.94
N ASN A 7 -9.85 -0.98 -19.61
CA ASN A 7 -8.73 -0.05 -19.36
C ASN A 7 -7.43 -0.55 -20.02
N ALA A 8 -7.16 -0.04 -21.23
CA ALA A 8 -5.95 -0.30 -22.00
C ALA A 8 -4.71 0.52 -21.55
N LYS A 9 -4.67 1.07 -20.32
CA LYS A 9 -3.51 1.89 -19.86
C LYS A 9 -3.07 1.75 -18.40
N ASN A 10 -3.83 1.09 -17.54
CA ASN A 10 -3.41 0.79 -16.16
C ASN A 10 -3.29 -0.72 -16.02
N SER A 11 -2.08 -1.23 -15.72
CA SER A 11 -1.87 -2.66 -15.49
C SER A 11 -2.88 -3.16 -14.47
N ILE A 12 -3.76 -4.08 -14.85
CA ILE A 12 -4.65 -4.78 -13.93
C ILE A 12 -3.76 -5.51 -12.92
N VAL A 13 -3.81 -5.12 -11.65
CA VAL A 13 -3.04 -5.77 -10.58
C VAL A 13 -4.00 -6.55 -9.71
N THR A 14 -3.81 -7.86 -9.59
CA THR A 14 -4.53 -8.67 -8.60
C THR A 14 -4.27 -8.15 -7.20
N LEU A 15 -5.29 -8.14 -6.33
CA LEU A 15 -5.11 -7.83 -4.91
C LEU A 15 -4.10 -8.80 -4.29
N LYS A 16 -3.13 -8.24 -3.58
CA LYS A 16 -2.05 -9.01 -2.96
C LYS A 16 -2.23 -9.00 -1.45
N LEU A 17 -2.10 -10.19 -0.86
CA LEU A 17 -2.06 -10.34 0.60
C LEU A 17 -0.63 -10.13 1.10
N CYS A 18 -0.50 -9.61 2.32
CA CYS A 18 0.79 -9.56 2.99
C CYS A 18 1.35 -10.96 3.18
N SER A 19 2.64 -11.14 2.89
CA SER A 19 3.37 -12.30 3.37
C SER A 19 3.68 -12.13 4.86
N LYS A 20 3.74 -13.25 5.60
CA LYS A 20 4.00 -13.24 7.05
C LYS A 20 5.42 -12.80 7.41
N THR A 21 6.37 -12.92 6.49
CA THR A 21 7.81 -12.89 6.81
C THR A 21 8.58 -11.70 6.24
N ARG A 22 7.98 -10.85 5.40
CA ARG A 22 8.68 -9.70 4.79
C ARG A 22 7.85 -8.44 4.83
N TRP A 23 8.43 -7.36 5.35
CA TRP A 23 7.80 -6.03 5.42
C TRP A 23 7.39 -5.48 4.05
N ALA A 24 8.12 -5.86 3.00
CA ALA A 24 7.74 -5.56 1.62
C ALA A 24 6.33 -6.06 1.25
N GLY A 25 5.87 -7.16 1.87
CA GLY A 25 4.52 -7.69 1.65
C GLY A 25 3.42 -6.69 2.01
N VAL A 26 3.62 -5.90 3.06
CA VAL A 26 2.67 -4.85 3.48
C VAL A 26 2.61 -3.72 2.47
N VAL A 27 3.77 -3.24 2.02
CA VAL A 27 3.85 -2.21 0.98
C VAL A 27 3.16 -2.67 -0.30
N ILE A 28 3.47 -3.89 -0.75
CA ILE A 28 2.88 -4.49 -1.95
C ILE A 28 1.36 -4.63 -1.83
N SER A 29 0.87 -5.05 -0.66
CA SER A 29 -0.57 -5.19 -0.40
C SER A 29 -1.28 -3.83 -0.47
N PHE A 30 -0.74 -2.81 0.21
CA PHE A 30 -1.30 -1.46 0.23
C PHE A 30 -1.26 -0.79 -1.14
N GLU A 31 -0.17 -0.98 -1.89
CA GLU A 31 -0.08 -0.51 -3.29
C GLU A 31 -1.12 -1.20 -4.18
N SER A 32 -1.35 -2.51 -3.98
CA SER A 32 -2.38 -3.22 -4.74
C SER A 32 -3.78 -2.71 -4.41
N LEU A 33 -4.05 -2.36 -3.16
CA LEU A 33 -5.32 -1.73 -2.76
C LEU A 33 -5.52 -0.38 -3.43
N LEU A 34 -4.51 0.51 -3.39
CA LEU A 34 -4.60 1.82 -4.05
C LEU A 34 -4.81 1.71 -5.57
N LYS A 35 -4.10 0.80 -6.22
CA LYS A 35 -4.24 0.57 -7.67
C LYS A 35 -5.64 0.04 -8.06
N ASN A 36 -6.33 -0.62 -7.13
CA ASN A 36 -7.67 -1.16 -7.34
C ASN A 36 -8.78 -0.33 -6.67
N LYS A 37 -8.49 0.88 -6.18
CA LYS A 37 -9.46 1.72 -5.46
C LYS A 37 -10.78 1.87 -6.22
N GLU A 38 -10.72 2.31 -7.48
CA GLU A 38 -11.91 2.56 -8.31
C GLU A 38 -12.71 1.28 -8.53
N ALA A 39 -12.05 0.18 -8.92
CA ALA A 39 -12.69 -1.11 -9.13
C ALA A 39 -13.37 -1.64 -7.86
N LEU A 40 -12.73 -1.45 -6.69
CA LEU A 40 -13.31 -1.82 -5.40
C LEU A 40 -14.54 -0.98 -5.07
N GLN A 41 -14.49 0.34 -5.32
CA GLN A 41 -15.61 1.25 -5.08
C GLN A 41 -16.81 0.92 -5.97
N GLU A 42 -16.59 0.61 -7.25
CA GLU A 42 -17.64 0.14 -8.15
C GLU A 42 -18.23 -1.19 -7.68
N THR A 43 -17.37 -2.14 -7.25
CA THR A 43 -17.77 -3.49 -6.85
C THR A 43 -18.65 -3.48 -5.59
N VAL A 44 -18.35 -2.65 -4.60
CA VAL A 44 -19.11 -2.63 -3.33
C VAL A 44 -20.49 -1.96 -3.44
N ILE A 45 -20.73 -1.21 -4.53
CA ILE A 45 -22.03 -0.59 -4.85
C ILE A 45 -23.00 -1.61 -5.46
N VAL A 46 -22.50 -2.69 -6.07
CA VAL A 46 -23.33 -3.74 -6.68
C VAL A 46 -24.20 -4.40 -5.60
N VAL A 47 -25.53 -4.31 -5.76
CA VAL A 47 -26.54 -4.73 -4.78
C VAL A 47 -26.47 -6.23 -4.47
N ASP A 48 -26.09 -7.04 -5.45
CA ASP A 48 -26.04 -8.51 -5.34
C ASP A 48 -24.83 -9.02 -4.54
N LEU A 49 -23.85 -8.16 -4.26
CA LEU A 49 -22.67 -8.54 -3.49
C LEU A 49 -22.96 -8.43 -1.99
N LYS A 50 -22.96 -9.57 -1.29
CA LYS A 50 -23.09 -9.66 0.18
C LYS A 50 -21.80 -9.20 0.87
N VAL A 51 -21.43 -7.93 0.71
CA VAL A 51 -20.28 -7.31 1.40
C VAL A 51 -20.73 -6.83 2.78
N PRO A 52 -19.97 -7.13 3.86
CA PRO A 52 -20.24 -6.57 5.17
C PRO A 52 -20.31 -5.04 5.12
N ARG A 53 -21.29 -4.45 5.83
CA ARG A 53 -21.52 -3.01 5.82
C ARG A 53 -20.28 -2.21 6.26
N SER A 54 -19.52 -2.73 7.22
CA SER A 54 -18.24 -2.14 7.66
C SER A 54 -17.24 -2.00 6.51
N VAL A 55 -17.02 -3.09 5.75
CA VAL A 55 -16.11 -3.10 4.59
C VAL A 55 -16.58 -2.13 3.51
N ARG A 56 -17.89 -2.12 3.21
CA ARG A 56 -18.47 -1.17 2.24
C ARG A 56 -18.21 0.27 2.65
N ASN A 57 -18.45 0.61 3.91
CA ASN A 57 -18.23 1.97 4.42
C ASN A 57 -16.75 2.36 4.31
N THR A 58 -15.82 1.46 4.67
CA THR A 58 -14.37 1.71 4.56
C THR A 58 -13.93 1.93 3.12
N VAL A 59 -14.42 1.12 2.17
CA VAL A 59 -14.04 1.24 0.75
C VAL A 59 -14.57 2.54 0.13
N LEU A 60 -15.76 2.99 0.53
CA LEU A 60 -16.40 4.21 0.01
C LEU A 60 -15.96 5.49 0.70
N ASP A 61 -15.25 5.41 1.82
CA ASP A 61 -14.71 6.55 2.56
C ASP A 61 -13.54 7.21 1.80
N GLN A 62 -13.82 8.36 1.18
CA GLN A 62 -12.84 9.12 0.40
C GLN A 62 -11.89 9.94 1.26
N ASP A 63 -12.31 10.31 2.47
CA ASP A 63 -11.70 11.37 3.25
C ASP A 63 -10.73 10.84 4.30
N VAL A 64 -10.93 9.62 4.79
CA VAL A 64 -10.10 9.05 5.85
C VAL A 64 -9.34 7.83 5.37
N PHE A 65 -10.01 6.73 5.03
CA PHE A 65 -9.34 5.45 4.77
C PHE A 65 -8.26 5.52 3.68
N TRP A 66 -8.58 6.05 2.49
CA TRP A 66 -7.62 6.08 1.38
C TRP A 66 -6.46 7.05 1.61
N ILE A 67 -6.72 8.17 2.28
CA ILE A 67 -5.69 9.16 2.65
C ILE A 67 -4.74 8.54 3.67
N GLN A 68 -5.28 7.89 4.71
CA GLN A 68 -4.47 7.19 5.71
C GLN A 68 -3.66 6.04 5.09
N LEU A 69 -4.24 5.29 4.13
CA LEU A 69 -3.51 4.24 3.41
C LEU A 69 -2.33 4.82 2.62
N GLN A 70 -2.53 5.95 1.94
CA GLN A 70 -1.48 6.63 1.20
C GLN A 70 -0.39 7.20 2.13
N ASN A 71 -0.77 7.81 3.25
CA ASN A 71 0.18 8.32 4.24
C ASN A 71 0.97 7.18 4.91
N SER A 72 0.31 6.06 5.22
CA SER A 72 0.96 4.85 5.72
C SER A 72 2.02 4.35 4.75
N LEU A 73 1.75 4.36 3.44
CA LEU A 73 2.73 3.98 2.44
C LEU A 73 3.96 4.90 2.39
N LYS A 74 3.80 6.21 2.63
CA LYS A 74 4.94 7.14 2.68
C LYS A 74 5.92 6.80 3.80
N ILE A 75 5.42 6.25 4.91
CA ILE A 75 6.22 5.81 6.06
C ILE A 75 6.76 4.39 5.84
N LEU A 76 5.93 3.46 5.37
CA LEU A 76 6.30 2.04 5.27
C LEU A 76 7.28 1.76 4.14
N LYS A 77 7.20 2.49 3.01
CA LYS A 77 8.12 2.32 1.88
C LYS A 77 9.60 2.50 2.23
N PRO A 78 10.03 3.62 2.83
CA PRO A 78 11.44 3.80 3.19
C PRO A 78 11.92 2.77 4.21
N ILE A 79 11.07 2.37 5.16
CA ILE A 79 11.40 1.32 6.14
C ILE A 79 11.60 -0.03 5.44
N ALA A 80 10.65 -0.46 4.60
CA ALA A 80 10.75 -1.72 3.88
C ALA A 80 11.97 -1.76 2.94
N ALA A 81 12.27 -0.63 2.27
CA ALA A 81 13.46 -0.51 1.42
C ALA A 81 14.76 -0.64 2.23
N ALA A 82 14.84 -0.01 3.40
CA ALA A 82 16.02 -0.09 4.24
C ALA A 82 16.22 -1.49 4.87
N ILE A 83 15.14 -2.16 5.28
CA ILE A 83 15.19 -3.56 5.73
C ILE A 83 15.70 -4.44 4.57
N THR A 84 15.12 -4.29 3.38
CA THR A 84 15.53 -5.06 2.20
C THR A 84 17.01 -4.84 1.86
N ALA A 85 17.50 -3.60 1.95
CA ALA A 85 18.91 -3.28 1.73
C ALA A 85 19.81 -3.89 2.81
N SER A 86 19.37 -3.89 4.07
CA SER A 86 20.13 -4.42 5.22
C SER A 86 20.18 -5.95 5.25
N GLU A 87 19.16 -6.61 4.69
CA GLU A 87 19.08 -8.07 4.56
C GLU A 87 19.74 -8.59 3.26
N SER A 88 20.26 -7.70 2.42
CA SER A 88 20.93 -8.08 1.16
C SER A 88 22.24 -8.83 1.44
N ASP A 89 22.56 -9.81 0.59
CA ASP A 89 23.86 -10.51 0.62
C ASP A 89 25.05 -9.55 0.42
N SER A 90 24.79 -8.36 -0.13
CA SER A 90 25.77 -7.30 -0.36
C SER A 90 25.80 -6.23 0.73
N ALA A 91 25.04 -6.37 1.81
CA ALA A 91 24.91 -5.33 2.84
C ALA A 91 26.20 -5.16 3.64
N LEU A 92 26.65 -3.91 3.81
CA LEU A 92 27.80 -3.59 4.65
C LEU A 92 27.34 -2.98 5.98
N LEU A 93 27.92 -3.42 7.10
CA LEU A 93 27.62 -2.86 8.42
C LEU A 93 27.89 -1.35 8.48
N SER A 94 28.89 -0.87 7.72
CA SER A 94 29.23 0.55 7.61
C SER A 94 28.12 1.41 6.96
N GLU A 95 27.18 0.80 6.24
CA GLU A 95 26.07 1.51 5.58
C GLU A 95 24.87 1.71 6.52
N ILE A 96 24.79 0.96 7.63
CA ILE A 96 23.68 1.01 8.59
C ILE A 96 23.45 2.42 9.16
N PRO A 97 24.47 3.19 9.59
CA PRO A 97 24.27 4.56 10.07
C PRO A 97 23.64 5.48 9.02
N TYR A 98 24.02 5.32 7.75
CA TYR A 98 23.46 6.07 6.63
C TYR A 98 21.99 5.68 6.37
N LEU A 99 21.70 4.38 6.33
CA LEU A 99 20.34 3.86 6.16
C LEU A 99 19.42 4.35 7.30
N MET A 100 19.88 4.29 8.55
CA MET A 100 19.12 4.77 9.70
C MET A 100 18.86 6.27 9.64
N THR A 101 19.86 7.07 9.24
CA THR A 101 19.69 8.52 9.06
C THR A 101 18.66 8.82 7.97
N LYS A 102 18.73 8.13 6.83
CA LYS A 102 17.79 8.28 5.73
C LYS A 102 16.37 7.93 6.12
N ILE A 103 16.15 6.79 6.79
CA ILE A 103 14.83 6.41 7.32
C ILE A 103 14.33 7.49 8.26
N LYS A 104 15.17 7.92 9.21
CA LYS A 104 14.80 8.93 10.20
C LYS A 104 14.30 10.19 9.51
N THR A 105 15.10 10.77 8.63
CA THR A 105 14.73 11.99 7.90
C THR A 105 13.43 11.81 7.12
N THR A 106 13.34 10.78 6.27
CA THR A 106 12.15 10.57 5.44
C THR A 106 10.89 10.28 6.27
N VAL A 107 10.98 9.49 7.33
CA VAL A 107 9.82 9.19 8.18
C VAL A 107 9.40 10.42 8.97
N PHE A 108 10.34 11.17 9.56
CA PHE A 108 10.02 12.39 10.31
C PHE A 108 9.39 13.46 9.42
N GLU A 109 9.87 13.64 8.19
CA GLU A 109 9.26 14.55 7.21
C GLU A 109 7.81 14.16 6.93
N ASN A 110 7.53 12.87 6.71
CA ASN A 110 6.18 12.41 6.40
C ASN A 110 5.23 12.43 7.61
N LEU A 111 5.76 12.33 8.83
CA LEU A 111 4.99 12.50 10.07
C LEU A 111 4.69 13.97 10.38
N SER A 112 5.60 14.88 10.04
CA SER A 112 5.44 16.33 10.32
C SER A 112 4.46 17.03 9.37
N ILE A 113 4.10 16.36 8.26
CA ILE A 113 3.17 16.85 7.23
C ILE A 113 1.75 16.24 7.41
N SER A 114 1.57 15.33 8.38
CA SER A 114 0.27 14.69 8.71
C SER A 114 -0.47 15.43 9.82
#